data_AF-A0A836W173-F1
#
_entry.id   AF-A0A836W173-F1
#
_cell.length_a   1.000
_cell.length_b   1.000
_cell.length_c   1.000
_cell.angle_alpha   90.00
_cell.angle_beta   90.00
_cell.angle_gamma   90.00
#
_symmetry.space_group_name_H-M   'P 1'
#
loop_
_entity.id
_entity.type
_entity.pdbx_description
1 polymer ?
#
loop_
_entity_poly.entity_id
_entity_poly.type
_entity_poly.pdbx_seq_one_letter_code
_entity_poly.pdbx_strand_id
1 'polypeptide(L)'
;MPKSEQSRRRTNRQSGPNYCLGFADMDDLKSFNTTYGHSKTDTVIKEVAAALQQGIEREDGSLCARRSGDEFWLLFECTNLAQAQATLQAVCERVKAIRIEGIDKPISCTLAAVFVSPYASADWKTCETRLEQMHRQMKNRRSSLRGTAKVEPIGQRTLCPRPPTTIGHDNPCGKKRSK
;
A
#
# COMPACT_ATOMS: atom_id res chain seq x y z
N MET A 1 -44.92 18.69 -26.55
CA MET A 1 -44.70 19.21 -25.17
C MET A 1 -43.95 18.15 -24.36
N PRO A 2 -42.61 18.20 -24.24
CA PRO A 2 -41.86 17.22 -23.47
C PRO A 2 -41.73 17.69 -22.01
N LYS A 3 -42.21 16.88 -21.06
CA LYS A 3 -41.83 16.98 -19.63
C LYS A 3 -40.75 15.91 -19.43
N SER A 4 -39.48 16.31 -19.54
CA SER A 4 -38.63 16.67 -18.41
C SER A 4 -38.18 15.44 -17.62
N GLU A 5 -36.91 15.07 -17.85
CA GLU A 5 -35.94 14.75 -16.81
C GLU A 5 -36.41 13.80 -15.70
N GLN A 6 -36.27 12.51 -15.94
CA GLN A 6 -35.89 11.59 -14.85
C GLN A 6 -34.43 11.20 -15.03
N SER A 7 -33.55 12.18 -14.82
CA SER A 7 -32.20 11.93 -14.32
C SER A 7 -32.34 11.24 -12.96
N ARG A 8 -32.46 9.90 -12.99
CA ARG A 8 -32.35 9.05 -11.81
C ARG A 8 -30.93 9.20 -11.30
N ARG A 9 -30.71 10.22 -10.46
CA ARG A 9 -29.60 10.31 -9.52
C ARG A 9 -29.58 9.01 -8.72
N ARG A 10 -28.79 8.03 -9.16
CA ARG A 10 -28.26 7.01 -8.26
C ARG A 10 -27.20 7.71 -7.42
N THR A 11 -27.65 8.41 -6.39
CA THR A 11 -26.81 8.94 -5.33
C THR A 11 -26.09 7.78 -4.66
N ASN A 12 -24.81 7.65 -5.02
CA ASN A 12 -23.67 7.41 -4.14
C ASN A 12 -23.95 6.59 -2.87
N ARG A 13 -23.74 5.27 -2.94
CA ARG A 13 -23.69 4.36 -1.77
C ARG A 13 -22.30 3.76 -1.55
N GLN A 14 -21.25 4.47 -1.98
CA GLN A 14 -19.85 4.14 -1.69
C GLN A 14 -19.20 5.32 -0.96
N SER A 15 -19.61 5.57 0.29
CA SER A 15 -18.93 6.50 1.19
C SER A 15 -18.27 5.70 2.30
N GLY A 16 -17.05 5.24 2.06
CA GLY A 16 -16.22 4.55 3.04
C GLY A 16 -14.77 5.05 2.94
N PRO A 17 -13.94 4.84 3.97
CA PRO A 17 -12.53 5.19 3.91
C PRO A 17 -11.78 4.29 2.90
N ASN A 18 -10.60 4.71 2.45
CA ASN A 18 -9.72 3.78 1.74
C ASN A 18 -8.89 3.01 2.77
N TYR A 19 -8.55 1.77 2.45
CA TYR A 19 -7.75 0.91 3.30
C TYR A 19 -6.44 0.53 2.64
N CYS A 20 -5.40 0.34 3.45
CA CYS A 20 -4.18 -0.33 3.06
C CYS A 20 -4.12 -1.67 3.79
N LEU A 21 -4.04 -2.77 3.03
CA LEU A 21 -3.87 -4.13 3.56
C LEU A 21 -2.51 -4.67 3.12
N GLY A 22 -1.67 -5.10 4.05
CA GLY A 22 -0.31 -5.51 3.76
C GLY A 22 0.19 -6.75 4.49
N PHE A 23 1.23 -7.34 3.91
CA PHE A 23 2.10 -8.33 4.52
C PHE A 23 3.47 -7.72 4.81
N ALA A 24 3.98 -7.95 6.01
CA ALA A 24 5.37 -7.75 6.36
C ALA A 24 6.04 -9.11 6.59
N ASP A 25 7.24 -9.30 6.06
CA ASP A 25 8.06 -10.50 6.26
C ASP A 25 9.49 -10.11 6.62
N MET A 26 10.07 -10.70 7.66
CA MET A 26 11.42 -10.36 8.11
C MET A 26 12.50 -10.87 7.16
N ASP A 27 13.47 -10.01 6.85
CA ASP A 27 14.53 -10.34 5.92
C ASP A 27 15.55 -11.33 6.50
N ASP A 28 15.79 -12.39 5.71
CA ASP A 28 16.78 -13.43 6.02
C ASP A 28 16.61 -14.14 7.38
N LEU A 29 15.37 -14.32 7.88
CA LEU A 29 15.13 -14.93 9.20
C LEU A 29 15.86 -16.27 9.38
N LYS A 30 15.88 -17.13 8.34
CA LYS A 30 16.60 -18.42 8.42
C LYS A 30 18.10 -18.22 8.71
N SER A 31 18.76 -17.31 8.00
CA SER A 31 20.18 -16.98 8.22
C SER A 31 20.40 -16.32 9.58
N PHE A 32 19.48 -15.43 9.98
CA PHE A 32 19.49 -14.81 11.30
C PHE A 32 19.42 -15.87 12.40
N ASN A 33 18.49 -16.81 12.30
CA ASN A 33 18.32 -17.89 13.25
C ASN A 33 19.53 -18.82 13.32
N THR A 34 20.15 -19.14 12.19
CA THR A 34 21.41 -19.91 12.18
C THR A 34 22.55 -19.19 12.89
N THR A 35 22.58 -17.85 12.86
CA THR A 35 23.67 -17.04 13.44
C THR A 35 23.47 -16.79 14.94
N TYR A 36 22.25 -16.45 15.36
CA TYR A 36 21.97 -15.98 16.71
C TYR A 36 21.16 -16.97 17.56
N GLY A 37 20.67 -18.05 16.95
CA GLY A 37 19.82 -19.04 17.60
C GLY A 37 18.36 -18.59 17.77
N HIS A 38 17.52 -19.55 18.14
CA HIS A 38 16.06 -19.36 18.23
C HIS A 38 15.66 -18.36 19.33
N SER A 39 16.36 -18.35 20.47
CA SER A 39 16.03 -17.46 21.59
C SER A 39 16.19 -15.97 21.22
N LYS A 40 17.30 -15.61 20.56
CA LYS A 40 17.51 -14.25 20.06
C LYS A 40 16.54 -13.91 18.92
N THR A 41 16.25 -14.88 18.05
CA THR A 41 15.27 -14.70 16.98
C THR A 41 13.88 -14.38 17.52
N ASP A 42 13.43 -15.05 18.60
CA ASP A 42 12.14 -14.78 19.23
C ASP A 42 12.06 -13.38 19.82
N THR A 43 13.18 -12.89 20.38
CA THR A 43 13.31 -11.50 20.85
C THR A 43 13.18 -10.52 19.69
N VAL A 44 13.89 -10.77 18.58
CA VAL A 44 13.82 -9.92 17.38
C VAL A 44 12.41 -9.88 16.79
N ILE A 45 11.72 -11.02 16.71
CA ILE A 45 10.35 -11.09 16.20
C ILE A 45 9.41 -10.21 17.06
N LYS A 46 9.60 -10.17 18.38
CA LYS A 46 8.81 -9.32 19.30
C LYS A 46 9.09 -7.84 19.06
N GLU A 47 10.37 -7.46 18.93
CA GLU A 47 10.75 -6.07 18.65
C GLU A 47 10.24 -5.60 17.27
N VAL A 48 10.32 -6.47 16.26
CA VAL A 48 9.76 -6.19 14.94
C VAL A 48 8.24 -6.03 15.03
N ALA A 49 7.54 -6.93 15.72
CA ALA A 49 6.09 -6.82 15.90
C ALA A 49 5.69 -5.49 16.57
N ALA A 50 6.41 -5.08 17.61
CA ALA A 50 6.20 -3.80 18.29
C ALA A 50 6.45 -2.62 17.35
N ALA A 51 7.53 -2.65 16.57
CA ALA A 51 7.84 -1.61 15.59
C ALA A 51 6.79 -1.52 14.47
N LEU A 52 6.30 -2.65 13.97
CA LEU A 52 5.23 -2.71 12.98
C LEU A 52 3.95 -2.07 13.52
N GLN A 53 3.51 -2.47 14.73
CA GLN A 53 2.31 -1.93 15.37
C GLN A 53 2.44 -0.42 15.62
N GLN A 54 3.54 0.04 16.22
CA GLN A 54 3.78 1.47 16.48
C GLN A 54 3.87 2.29 15.19
N GLY A 55 4.34 1.69 14.09
CA GLY A 55 4.48 2.36 12.82
C GLY A 55 3.14 2.69 12.15
N ILE A 56 2.07 1.97 12.49
CA ILE A 56 0.72 2.21 11.95
C ILE A 56 -0.28 2.70 13.01
N GLU A 57 0.08 2.74 14.29
CA GLU A 57 -0.87 3.01 15.40
C GLU A 57 -1.62 4.34 15.30
N ARG A 58 -1.02 5.33 14.62
CA ARG A 58 -1.58 6.68 14.45
C ARG A 58 -2.60 6.77 13.33
N GLU A 59 -2.66 5.75 12.49
CA GLU A 59 -3.64 5.65 11.41
C GLU A 59 -4.92 5.03 11.95
N ASP A 60 -6.06 5.53 11.50
CA ASP A 60 -7.37 5.03 11.91
C ASP A 60 -7.59 3.59 11.45
N GLY A 61 -8.37 2.82 12.21
CA GLY A 61 -8.65 1.41 11.90
C GLY A 61 -7.39 0.53 11.85
N SER A 62 -6.30 0.93 12.51
CA SER A 62 -5.03 0.22 12.47
C SER A 62 -5.07 -1.13 13.19
N LEU A 63 -4.51 -2.15 12.55
CA LEU A 63 -4.41 -3.52 13.06
C LEU A 63 -3.11 -4.15 12.56
N CYS A 64 -2.29 -4.65 13.48
CA CYS A 64 -1.16 -5.52 13.18
C CYS A 64 -1.40 -6.90 13.79
N ALA A 65 -1.27 -7.98 13.00
CA ALA A 65 -1.49 -9.34 13.48
C ALA A 65 -0.40 -10.29 12.94
N ARG A 66 0.11 -11.19 13.78
CA ARG A 66 1.08 -12.21 13.34
C ARG A 66 0.34 -13.31 12.57
N ARG A 67 0.72 -13.53 11.31
CA ARG A 67 0.12 -14.54 10.43
C ARG A 67 0.71 -15.92 10.68
N SER A 68 2.04 -16.02 10.64
CA SER A 68 2.80 -17.25 10.82
C SER A 68 4.29 -16.94 10.85
N GLY A 69 5.07 -17.63 11.69
CA GLY A 69 6.53 -17.45 11.69
C GLY A 69 6.95 -15.99 11.87
N ASP A 70 7.56 -15.41 10.86
CA ASP A 70 8.01 -14.01 10.75
C ASP A 70 7.14 -13.12 9.85
N GLU A 71 5.96 -13.61 9.47
CA GLU A 71 5.00 -12.89 8.65
C GLU A 71 3.90 -12.22 9.49
N PHE A 72 3.60 -10.98 9.15
CA PHE A 72 2.60 -10.14 9.81
C PHE A 72 1.62 -9.53 8.80
N TRP A 73 0.36 -9.46 9.20
CA TRP A 73 -0.67 -8.65 8.57
C TRP A 73 -0.63 -7.21 9.10
N LEU A 74 -0.85 -6.25 8.22
CA LEU A 74 -1.07 -4.84 8.53
C LEU A 74 -2.34 -4.38 7.84
N LEU A 75 -3.21 -3.68 8.56
CA LEU A 75 -4.39 -3.03 8.04
C LEU A 75 -4.48 -1.64 8.66
N PHE A 76 -4.78 -0.61 7.88
CA PHE A 76 -5.07 0.74 8.37
C PHE A 76 -5.81 1.56 7.30
N GLU A 77 -6.51 2.60 7.73
CA GLU A 77 -7.14 3.57 6.85
C GLU A 77 -6.12 4.54 6.26
N CYS A 78 -6.32 4.96 5.02
CA CYS A 78 -5.44 5.93 4.38
C CYS A 78 -6.20 6.82 3.39
N THR A 79 -5.66 8.02 3.18
CA THR A 79 -6.25 9.02 2.29
C THR A 79 -5.99 8.68 0.83
N ASN A 80 -4.78 8.20 0.51
CA ASN A 80 -4.35 7.91 -0.85
C ASN A 80 -3.17 6.91 -0.87
N LEU A 81 -2.86 6.40 -2.06
CA LEU A 81 -1.77 5.46 -2.31
C LEU A 81 -0.40 5.98 -1.82
N ALA A 82 -0.12 7.28 -1.98
CA ALA A 82 1.15 7.87 -1.59
C ALA A 82 1.32 7.92 -0.07
N GLN A 83 0.26 8.23 0.68
CA GLN A 83 0.27 8.14 2.14
C GLN A 83 0.54 6.70 2.59
N ALA A 84 -0.19 5.71 2.05
CA ALA A 84 0.02 4.31 2.40
C ALA A 84 1.48 3.86 2.14
N GLN A 85 2.04 4.24 0.99
CA GLN A 85 3.43 3.96 0.64
C GLN A 85 4.43 4.64 1.59
N ALA A 86 4.18 5.89 1.98
CA ALA A 86 5.02 6.62 2.92
C ALA A 86 4.97 6.01 4.32
N THR A 87 3.77 5.71 4.83
CA THR A 87 3.57 5.06 6.14
C THR A 87 4.31 3.72 6.20
N LEU A 88 4.14 2.86 5.19
CA LEU A 88 4.83 1.56 5.18
C LEU A 88 6.34 1.67 4.96
N GLN A 89 6.84 2.65 4.22
CA GLN A 89 8.28 2.87 4.14
C GLN A 89 8.85 3.36 5.48
N ALA A 90 8.14 4.23 6.20
CA ALA A 90 8.53 4.65 7.54
C ALA A 90 8.55 3.47 8.53
N VAL A 91 7.63 2.51 8.39
CA VAL A 91 7.64 1.24 9.12
C VAL A 91 8.93 0.44 8.83
N CYS A 92 9.32 0.31 7.56
CA CYS A 92 10.59 -0.34 7.19
C CYS A 92 11.80 0.34 7.86
N GLU A 93 11.86 1.67 7.84
CA GLU A 93 12.96 2.42 8.46
C GLU A 93 12.97 2.29 9.98
N ARG A 94 11.80 2.25 10.62
CA ARG A 94 11.67 1.96 12.06
C ARG A 94 12.23 0.59 12.41
N VAL A 95 11.91 -0.43 11.63
CA VAL A 95 12.45 -1.79 11.83
C VAL A 95 13.98 -1.80 11.66
N LYS A 96 14.51 -1.11 10.65
CA LYS A 96 15.96 -0.95 10.45
C LYS A 96 16.67 -0.24 11.60
N ALA A 97 15.97 0.60 12.35
CA ALA A 97 16.53 1.32 13.49
C ALA A 97 16.60 0.47 14.78
N ILE A 98 15.97 -0.71 14.82
CA ILE A 98 16.00 -1.60 15.99
C ILE A 98 17.45 -2.00 16.29
N ARG A 99 17.86 -1.88 17.55
CA ARG A 99 19.15 -2.33 18.07
C ARG A 99 18.89 -3.24 19.26
N ILE A 100 19.47 -4.44 19.23
CA ILE A 100 19.34 -5.43 20.30
C ILE A 100 20.75 -5.85 20.69
N GLU A 101 21.03 -5.90 21.99
CA GLU A 101 22.34 -6.29 22.50
C GLU A 101 22.75 -7.68 22.00
N GLY A 102 24.00 -7.79 21.55
CA GLY A 102 24.53 -9.03 21.00
C GLY A 102 23.95 -9.43 19.64
N ILE A 103 23.33 -8.51 18.92
CA ILE A 103 22.96 -8.61 17.50
C ILE A 103 23.61 -7.45 16.75
N ASP A 104 24.57 -7.77 15.90
CA ASP A 104 25.35 -6.84 15.07
C ASP A 104 24.82 -6.73 13.62
N LYS A 105 24.02 -7.71 13.17
CA LYS A 105 23.39 -7.66 11.85
C LYS A 105 22.19 -6.71 11.84
N PRO A 106 22.03 -5.86 10.81
CA PRO A 106 20.83 -5.03 10.65
C PRO A 106 19.57 -5.90 10.51
N ILE A 107 18.52 -5.53 11.23
CA ILE A 107 17.19 -6.13 11.13
C ILE A 107 16.43 -5.37 10.06
N SER A 108 15.79 -6.06 9.13
CA SER A 108 14.92 -5.42 8.13
C SER A 108 13.72 -6.30 7.82
N CYS A 109 12.70 -5.70 7.23
CA CYS A 109 11.53 -6.40 6.73
C CYS A 109 11.15 -5.88 5.34
N THR A 110 10.54 -6.74 4.56
CA THR A 110 9.99 -6.38 3.25
C THR A 110 8.46 -6.32 3.37
N LEU A 111 7.86 -5.24 2.87
CA LEU A 111 6.42 -5.01 2.96
C LEU A 111 5.77 -4.98 1.58
N ALA A 112 4.75 -5.83 1.39
CA ALA A 112 3.86 -5.78 0.24
C ALA A 112 2.49 -5.31 0.73
N ALA A 113 1.84 -4.35 0.07
CA ALA A 113 0.49 -3.95 0.43
C ALA A 113 -0.39 -3.54 -0.74
N VAL A 114 -1.69 -3.74 -0.60
CA VAL A 114 -2.70 -3.32 -1.56
C VAL A 114 -3.50 -2.15 -1.01
N PHE A 115 -3.72 -1.15 -1.86
CA PHE A 115 -4.58 -0.01 -1.57
C PHE A 115 -5.99 -0.29 -2.10
N VAL A 116 -6.98 -0.26 -1.22
CA VAL A 116 -8.37 -0.59 -1.50
C VAL A 116 -9.22 0.67 -1.38
N SER A 117 -9.74 1.14 -2.51
CA SER A 117 -10.70 2.23 -2.54
C SER A 117 -12.11 1.72 -2.24
N PRO A 118 -12.98 2.49 -1.56
CA PRO A 118 -14.38 2.12 -1.36
C PRO A 118 -15.14 1.95 -2.69
N TYR A 119 -14.64 2.57 -3.76
CA TYR A 119 -15.20 2.47 -5.11
C TYR A 119 -14.71 1.23 -5.88
N ALA A 120 -13.72 0.50 -5.35
CA ALA A 120 -13.25 -0.71 -5.99
C ALA A 120 -14.31 -1.81 -5.83
N SER A 121 -14.72 -2.42 -6.95
CA SER A 121 -15.58 -3.62 -6.94
C SER A 121 -14.76 -4.88 -6.64
N ALA A 122 -13.95 -4.84 -5.59
CA ALA A 122 -13.07 -5.95 -5.20
C ALA A 122 -13.58 -6.57 -3.90
N ASP A 123 -13.76 -7.88 -3.93
CA ASP A 123 -14.04 -8.65 -2.72
C ASP A 123 -12.73 -8.92 -1.94
N TRP A 124 -12.88 -9.43 -0.71
CA TRP A 124 -11.74 -9.83 0.12
C TRP A 124 -10.82 -10.81 -0.62
N LYS A 125 -11.38 -11.76 -1.37
CA LYS A 125 -10.60 -12.79 -2.06
C LYS A 125 -9.70 -12.21 -3.15
N THR A 126 -10.17 -11.20 -3.87
CA THR A 126 -9.38 -10.46 -4.84
C THR A 126 -8.22 -9.73 -4.15
N CYS A 127 -8.50 -9.09 -3.01
CA CYS A 127 -7.48 -8.38 -2.25
C CYS A 127 -6.39 -9.32 -1.72
N GLU A 128 -6.81 -10.41 -1.08
CA GLU A 128 -5.92 -11.45 -0.55
C GLU A 128 -5.07 -12.05 -1.67
N THR A 129 -5.68 -12.49 -2.77
CA THR A 129 -4.98 -13.12 -3.89
C THR A 129 -3.93 -12.17 -4.49
N ARG A 130 -4.29 -10.88 -4.67
CA ARG A 130 -3.37 -9.90 -5.24
C ARG A 130 -2.19 -9.63 -4.31
N LEU A 131 -2.47 -9.52 -3.01
CA LEU A 131 -1.47 -9.30 -2.00
C LEU A 131 -0.52 -10.49 -1.87
N GLU A 132 -1.03 -11.73 -1.89
CA GLU A 132 -0.22 -12.96 -1.89
C GLU A 132 0.69 -13.03 -3.12
N GLN A 133 0.18 -12.70 -4.31
CA GLN A 133 0.97 -12.66 -5.53
C GLN A 133 2.12 -11.65 -5.43
N MET A 134 1.84 -10.43 -4.96
CA MET A 134 2.86 -9.40 -4.81
C MET A 134 3.91 -9.79 -3.77
N HIS A 135 3.47 -10.31 -2.62
CA HIS A 135 4.37 -10.78 -1.58
C HIS A 135 5.30 -11.89 -2.09
N ARG A 136 4.76 -12.85 -2.85
CA ARG A 136 5.57 -13.90 -3.50
C ARG A 136 6.57 -13.31 -4.50
N GLN A 137 6.16 -12.33 -5.31
CA GLN A 137 7.05 -11.67 -6.26
C GLN A 137 8.19 -10.92 -5.55
N MET A 138 7.91 -10.26 -4.44
CA MET A 138 8.92 -9.58 -3.64
C MET A 138 9.87 -10.57 -2.95
N LYS A 139 9.35 -11.68 -2.40
CA LYS A 139 10.17 -12.78 -1.85
C LYS A 139 11.14 -13.36 -2.86
N ASN A 140 10.73 -13.52 -4.12
CA ASN A 140 11.62 -14.00 -5.19
C ASN A 140 12.70 -12.98 -5.58
N ARG A 141 12.50 -11.69 -5.28
CA ARG A 141 13.41 -10.58 -5.58
C ARG A 141 14.11 -10.02 -4.35
N ARG A 142 14.10 -10.78 -3.24
CA ARG A 142 14.45 -10.31 -1.90
C ARG A 142 15.81 -9.63 -1.81
N SER A 143 16.83 -10.10 -2.52
CA SER A 143 18.17 -9.51 -2.53
C SER A 143 18.19 -8.02 -2.92
N SER A 144 17.27 -7.58 -3.78
CA SER A 144 17.17 -6.19 -4.26
C SER A 144 16.13 -5.33 -3.53
N LEU A 145 15.27 -5.94 -2.70
CA LEU A 145 14.09 -5.29 -2.12
C LEU A 145 14.09 -5.28 -0.59
N ARG A 146 15.18 -5.71 0.06
CA ARG A 146 15.27 -5.74 1.53
C ARG A 146 14.97 -4.37 2.13
N GLY A 147 14.16 -4.36 3.19
CA GLY A 147 13.85 -3.11 3.88
C GLY A 147 13.05 -2.10 3.04
N THR A 148 12.26 -2.57 2.07
CA THR A 148 11.42 -1.72 1.23
C THR A 148 9.95 -2.09 1.37
N ALA A 149 9.09 -1.08 1.24
CA ALA A 149 7.66 -1.27 1.12
C ALA A 149 7.22 -1.06 -0.33
N LYS A 150 6.21 -1.81 -0.79
CA LYS A 150 5.56 -1.58 -2.07
C LYS A 150 4.04 -1.63 -1.92
N VAL A 151 3.37 -0.59 -2.39
CA VAL A 151 1.91 -0.50 -2.39
C VAL A 151 1.36 -0.46 -3.81
N GLU A 152 0.35 -1.29 -4.11
CA GLU A 152 -0.34 -1.29 -5.41
C GLU A 152 -1.85 -1.08 -5.24
N PRO A 153 -2.50 -0.27 -6.09
CA PRO A 153 -3.95 -0.08 -6.02
C PRO A 153 -4.71 -1.31 -6.52
N ILE A 154 -5.83 -1.60 -5.87
CA ILE A 154 -6.82 -2.57 -6.36
C ILE A 154 -7.86 -1.84 -7.21
N GLY A 155 -8.02 -2.32 -8.45
CA GLY A 155 -9.12 -1.89 -9.31
C GLY A 155 -8.90 -0.60 -10.11
N GLN A 156 -7.67 -0.09 -10.26
CA GLN A 156 -7.38 0.92 -11.27
C GLN A 156 -6.53 0.36 -12.41
N ARG A 157 -7.17 0.20 -13.58
CA ARG A 157 -6.54 0.66 -14.82
C ARG A 157 -6.13 2.10 -14.54
N THR A 158 -4.85 2.42 -14.63
CA THR A 158 -4.33 3.80 -14.54
C THR A 158 -5.32 4.75 -15.20
N LEU A 159 -6.08 5.50 -14.41
CA LEU A 159 -6.75 6.68 -14.91
C LEU A 159 -5.60 7.66 -15.11
N CYS A 160 -4.97 7.58 -16.28
CA CYS A 160 -4.15 8.68 -16.79
C CYS A 160 -4.97 9.95 -16.56
N PRO A 161 -4.40 11.00 -15.95
CA PRO A 161 -5.10 12.28 -15.89
C PRO A 161 -5.45 12.64 -17.33
N ARG A 162 -6.75 12.71 -17.65
CA ARG A 162 -7.18 13.18 -18.97
C ARG A 162 -6.59 14.58 -19.13
N PRO A 163 -5.85 14.87 -20.22
CA PRO A 163 -5.37 16.23 -20.45
C PRO A 163 -6.58 17.17 -20.45
N PRO A 164 -6.44 18.40 -19.91
CA PRO A 164 -7.53 19.35 -19.86
C PRO A 164 -8.05 19.56 -21.28
N THR A 165 -9.35 19.32 -21.46
CA THR A 165 -10.06 19.57 -22.71
C THR A 165 -9.87 21.05 -23.04
N THR A 166 -9.04 21.34 -24.04
CA THR A 166 -8.86 22.71 -24.53
C THR A 166 -10.19 23.10 -25.16
N ILE A 167 -10.94 23.94 -24.47
CA ILE A 167 -12.12 24.61 -25.02
C ILE A 167 -11.57 25.48 -26.15
N GLY A 168 -11.84 25.07 -27.40
CA GLY A 168 -11.51 25.86 -28.56
C GLY A 168 -12.22 27.21 -28.48
N HIS A 169 -11.46 28.26 -28.24
CA HIS A 169 -11.95 29.62 -28.40
C HIS A 169 -12.24 29.87 -29.87
N ASP A 170 -13.50 30.17 -30.17
CA ASP A 170 -13.94 30.87 -31.36
C ASP A 170 -13.07 32.10 -31.60
N ASN A 171 -12.62 32.29 -32.84
CA ASN A 171 -12.31 33.63 -33.33
C ASN A 171 -12.63 33.74 -34.84
N PRO A 172 -13.43 34.74 -35.27
CA PRO A 172 -13.84 34.92 -36.65
C PRO A 172 -12.76 35.71 -37.41
N CYS A 173 -12.10 35.09 -38.40
CA CYS A 173 -11.16 35.80 -39.25
C CYS A 173 -11.89 36.48 -40.43
N GLY A 174 -11.79 37.80 -40.47
CA GLY A 174 -12.50 38.69 -41.36
C GLY A 174 -11.96 38.77 -42.80
N LYS A 175 -12.81 39.41 -43.61
CA LYS A 175 -12.60 39.93 -44.97
C LYS A 175 -11.19 40.51 -45.19
N LYS A 176 -10.60 40.26 -46.37
CA LYS A 176 -10.05 41.30 -47.27
C LYS A 176 -9.85 40.77 -48.71
N ARG A 177 -10.11 41.68 -49.66
CA ARG A 177 -10.14 41.58 -51.13
C ARG A 177 -8.76 41.45 -51.78
N SER A 178 -8.79 41.23 -53.10
CA SER A 178 -7.80 41.48 -54.20
C SER A 178 -7.26 40.16 -54.77
N LYS A 179 -7.34 39.84 -56.07
CA LYS A 179 -7.53 40.61 -57.31
C LYS A 179 -8.67 40.02 -58.15
#